data_AF-A0A7X7QZX4-F1
#
_entry.id   AF-A0A7X7QZX4-F1
#
_cell.length_a   1.000
_cell.length_b   1.000
_cell.length_c   1.000
_cell.angle_alpha   90.00
_cell.angle_beta   90.00
_cell.angle_gamma   90.00
#
_symmetry.space_group_name_H-M   'P 1'
#
loop_
_entity.id
_entity.type
_entity.pdbx_description
1 polymer ?
#
loop_
_entity_poly.entity_id
_entity_poly.type
_entity_poly.pdbx_seq_one_letter_code
_entity_poly.pdbx_strand_id
1 'polypeptide(L)'
;PEGRKLAISARRMSDQLRFIAGLQYAFHADMKKHLRETLGCKQLFTTSNFHAMDKTMEDLENWTKTAGDIVCANTYVGGMHKGSNTGWRVDPGDIFDSVSCTREPLRLPMLKKQVGNRPYWVTETLWVNPHEYQNEAALLTAIYNGVSDVNAVFFAGPRDVTWAGNMYYAFTPDDGHGKAMMKWNCSEPGHMGSFAAAALIHRLGYAATPDPVVVERRTFDDMVGMKPSMIAEGGEYDPNRYAGGAMKGAEGGTVPQEAFLTGPVLVDFDPASQTKVAPVARAAATNRPVVSANGIVAADPAKGLVTLDSPRAQAAIGFLKSAGTVKLSSCTIVCDAGHAGIALVTLDGKPLKTADRILVQIAPRARPTGWKIEPIGDAAAGAGGEEWKIVNTGRLPFRVERLSGKITLSSAVIAKAEKLNENGEPSGPVPLRKKDGTVSLDLPGDALYVLLSK
;
A
#
# COMPACT_ATOMS: atom_id res chain seq x y z
N PRO A 1 -24.81 -8.98 40.88
CA PRO A 1 -25.14 -10.06 39.93
C PRO A 1 -23.97 -10.25 38.96
N GLU A 2 -22.95 -10.96 39.44
CA GLU A 2 -21.79 -11.34 38.63
C GLU A 2 -22.22 -12.39 37.60
N GLY A 3 -22.07 -12.01 36.32
CA GLY A 3 -22.68 -12.66 35.19
C GLY A 3 -22.20 -14.10 35.00
N ARG A 4 -23.16 -15.03 34.96
CA ARG A 4 -22.98 -16.32 34.31
C ARG A 4 -22.60 -16.07 32.85
N LYS A 5 -21.31 -16.14 32.52
CA LYS A 5 -20.88 -16.36 31.14
C LYS A 5 -21.44 -17.74 30.75
N LEU A 6 -22.50 -17.75 29.94
CA LEU A 6 -22.98 -18.99 29.32
C LEU A 6 -21.80 -19.59 28.55
N ALA A 7 -21.29 -20.73 29.00
CA ALA A 7 -20.26 -21.47 28.27
C ALA A 7 -20.89 -21.94 26.95
N ILE A 8 -20.54 -21.28 25.85
CA ILE A 8 -20.92 -21.70 24.50
C ILE A 8 -20.04 -22.91 24.15
N SER A 9 -20.65 -24.06 23.84
CA SER A 9 -19.88 -25.24 23.42
C SER A 9 -19.26 -25.02 22.04
N ALA A 10 -18.12 -25.65 21.75
CA ALA A 10 -17.47 -25.60 20.43
C ALA A 10 -18.44 -26.02 19.31
N ARG A 11 -19.28 -27.02 19.56
CA ARG A 11 -20.33 -27.45 18.62
C ARG A 11 -21.35 -26.34 18.35
N ARG A 12 -21.86 -25.67 19.39
CA ARG A 12 -22.81 -24.55 19.23
C ARG A 12 -22.20 -23.40 18.45
N MET A 13 -20.94 -23.05 18.73
CA MET A 13 -20.22 -22.02 18.00
C MET A 13 -20.09 -22.39 16.51
N SER A 14 -19.71 -23.64 16.22
CA SER A 14 -19.60 -24.13 14.85
C SER A 14 -20.93 -24.12 14.10
N ASP A 15 -22.01 -24.58 14.73
CA ASP A 15 -23.36 -24.55 14.16
C ASP A 15 -23.84 -23.12 13.87
N GLN A 16 -23.54 -22.17 14.78
CA GLN A 16 -23.85 -20.75 14.60
C GLN A 16 -23.06 -20.13 13.44
N LEU A 17 -21.75 -20.40 13.35
CA LEU A 17 -20.92 -19.91 12.24
C LEU A 17 -21.38 -20.47 10.90
N ARG A 18 -21.71 -21.76 10.84
CA ARG A 18 -22.31 -22.40 9.65
C ARG A 18 -23.59 -21.70 9.24
N PHE A 19 -24.50 -21.44 10.18
CA PHE A 19 -25.76 -20.76 9.90
C PHE A 19 -25.55 -19.34 9.37
N ILE A 20 -24.74 -18.52 10.05
CA ILE A 20 -24.51 -17.12 9.69
C ILE A 20 -23.77 -17.00 8.35
N ALA A 21 -22.68 -17.77 8.14
CA ALA A 21 -21.93 -17.74 6.89
C ALA A 21 -22.78 -18.26 5.71
N GLY A 22 -23.57 -19.32 5.92
CA GLY A 22 -24.50 -19.83 4.92
C GLY A 22 -25.57 -18.81 4.54
N LEU A 23 -26.16 -18.12 5.52
CA LEU A 23 -27.15 -17.06 5.29
C LEU A 23 -26.55 -15.89 4.48
N GLN A 24 -25.35 -15.44 4.83
CA GLN A 24 -24.65 -14.37 4.12
C GLN A 24 -24.32 -14.76 2.68
N TYR A 25 -23.79 -15.97 2.47
CA TYR A 25 -23.52 -16.49 1.12
C TYR A 25 -24.79 -16.56 0.28
N ALA A 26 -25.88 -17.11 0.84
CA ALA A 26 -27.16 -17.24 0.13
C ALA A 26 -27.71 -15.85 -0.26
N PHE A 27 -27.67 -14.88 0.66
CA PHE A 27 -28.06 -13.51 0.35
C PHE A 27 -27.25 -12.92 -0.81
N HIS A 28 -25.92 -13.06 -0.79
CA HIS A 28 -25.07 -12.58 -1.88
C HIS A 28 -25.40 -13.27 -3.22
N ALA A 29 -25.62 -14.59 -3.21
CA ALA A 29 -25.96 -15.36 -4.40
C ALA A 29 -27.32 -14.94 -4.98
N ASP A 30 -28.32 -14.75 -4.12
CA ASP A 30 -29.67 -14.29 -4.53
C ASP A 30 -29.64 -12.87 -5.11
N MET A 31 -28.87 -11.96 -4.48
CA MET A 31 -28.68 -10.61 -5.02
C MET A 31 -28.00 -10.63 -6.39
N LYS A 32 -26.93 -11.42 -6.55
CA LYS A 32 -26.26 -11.59 -7.84
C LYS A 32 -27.22 -12.14 -8.90
N LYS A 33 -28.01 -13.16 -8.54
CA LYS A 33 -29.02 -13.77 -9.42
C LYS A 33 -30.05 -12.73 -9.86
N HIS A 34 -30.60 -11.96 -8.93
CA HIS A 34 -31.56 -10.90 -9.23
C HIS A 34 -30.98 -9.84 -10.18
N LEU A 35 -29.78 -9.34 -9.89
CA LEU A 35 -29.09 -8.36 -10.74
C LEU A 35 -28.83 -8.92 -12.15
N ARG A 36 -28.41 -10.17 -12.28
CA ARG A 36 -28.09 -10.82 -13.56
C ARG A 36 -29.32 -11.18 -14.37
N GLU A 37 -30.25 -11.93 -13.77
CA GLU A 37 -31.34 -12.60 -14.48
C GLU A 37 -32.60 -11.73 -14.55
N THR A 38 -32.87 -10.91 -13.51
CA THR A 38 -34.06 -10.05 -13.49
C THR A 38 -33.77 -8.66 -14.08
N LEU A 39 -32.65 -8.04 -13.70
CA LEU A 39 -32.32 -6.68 -14.16
C LEU A 39 -31.42 -6.65 -15.41
N GLY A 40 -30.82 -7.78 -15.78
CA GLY A 40 -29.97 -7.88 -16.98
C GLY A 40 -28.60 -7.21 -16.83
N CYS A 41 -28.12 -6.95 -15.61
CA CYS A 41 -26.81 -6.35 -15.37
C CYS A 41 -25.68 -7.27 -15.88
N LYS A 42 -24.68 -6.72 -16.57
CA LYS A 42 -23.54 -7.47 -17.16
C LYS A 42 -22.19 -7.17 -16.49
N GLN A 43 -22.13 -6.18 -15.62
CA GLN A 43 -20.92 -5.71 -14.92
C GLN A 43 -20.52 -6.71 -13.85
N LEU A 44 -19.23 -6.91 -13.60
CA LEU A 44 -18.74 -7.76 -12.51
C LEU A 44 -19.37 -7.38 -11.15
N PHE A 45 -19.71 -8.38 -10.34
CA PHE A 45 -20.36 -8.19 -9.05
C PHE A 45 -19.38 -8.43 -7.89
N THR A 46 -19.22 -7.43 -7.03
CA THR A 46 -18.56 -7.55 -5.72
C THR A 46 -19.63 -7.75 -4.66
N THR A 47 -19.31 -8.45 -3.57
CA THR A 47 -20.22 -8.64 -2.44
C THR A 47 -19.98 -7.58 -1.36
N SER A 48 -19.22 -7.93 -0.33
CA SER A 48 -18.81 -7.04 0.77
C SER A 48 -17.31 -6.75 0.66
N ASN A 49 -16.95 -5.50 0.91
CA ASN A 49 -15.56 -5.05 1.06
C ASN A 49 -15.09 -5.02 2.52
N PHE A 50 -15.93 -5.45 3.47
CA PHE A 50 -15.58 -5.53 4.88
C PHE A 50 -14.88 -6.84 5.24
N HIS A 51 -14.22 -6.86 6.39
CA HIS A 51 -13.48 -8.02 6.94
C HIS A 51 -14.20 -8.55 8.16
N ALA A 52 -13.86 -9.78 8.53
CA ALA A 52 -14.24 -10.32 9.81
C ALA A 52 -13.58 -9.51 10.95
N MET A 53 -14.33 -9.27 12.03
CA MET A 53 -13.78 -8.63 13.23
C MET A 53 -12.71 -9.50 13.89
N ASP A 54 -12.91 -10.82 13.88
CA ASP A 54 -11.95 -11.82 14.32
C ASP A 54 -11.19 -12.36 13.10
N LYS A 55 -9.87 -12.17 13.07
CA LYS A 55 -9.01 -12.57 11.95
C LYS A 55 -8.94 -14.08 11.73
N THR A 56 -9.31 -14.89 12.72
CA THR A 56 -9.44 -16.34 12.52
C THR A 56 -10.59 -16.70 11.59
N MET A 57 -11.55 -15.79 11.38
CA MET A 57 -12.72 -15.96 10.50
C MET A 57 -12.53 -15.36 9.11
N GLU A 58 -11.38 -14.77 8.78
CA GLU A 58 -11.17 -14.05 7.51
C GLU A 58 -11.39 -14.97 6.29
N ASP A 59 -10.91 -16.22 6.34
CA ASP A 59 -11.15 -17.19 5.26
C ASP A 59 -12.63 -17.55 5.12
N LEU A 60 -13.39 -17.60 6.22
CA LEU A 60 -14.84 -17.86 6.20
C LEU A 60 -15.58 -16.68 5.58
N GLU A 61 -15.19 -15.45 5.93
CA GLU A 61 -15.72 -14.23 5.31
C GLU A 61 -15.42 -14.24 3.80
N ASN A 62 -14.17 -14.51 3.40
CA ASN A 62 -13.79 -14.64 2.00
C ASN A 62 -14.55 -15.75 1.27
N TRP A 63 -14.85 -16.87 1.93
CA TRP A 63 -15.73 -17.91 1.40
C TRP A 63 -17.13 -17.36 1.10
N THR A 64 -17.75 -16.58 2.00
CA THR A 64 -19.07 -15.99 1.73
C THR A 64 -19.06 -15.04 0.52
N LYS A 65 -17.91 -14.38 0.27
CA LYS A 65 -17.73 -13.45 -0.85
C LYS A 65 -17.60 -14.15 -2.19
N THR A 66 -17.32 -15.47 -2.22
CA THR A 66 -17.21 -16.25 -3.46
C THR A 66 -18.54 -16.40 -4.22
N ALA A 67 -19.67 -16.02 -3.61
CA ALA A 67 -20.92 -15.81 -4.33
C ALA A 67 -20.79 -14.71 -5.42
N GLY A 68 -19.90 -13.74 -5.20
CA GLY A 68 -19.55 -12.69 -6.17
C GLY A 68 -18.67 -13.17 -7.33
N ASP A 69 -18.37 -12.24 -8.24
CA ASP A 69 -17.38 -12.42 -9.30
C ASP A 69 -15.97 -12.03 -8.83
N ILE A 70 -15.89 -11.06 -7.91
CA ILE A 70 -14.66 -10.50 -7.36
C ILE A 70 -14.71 -10.59 -5.83
N VAL A 71 -13.61 -10.99 -5.22
CA VAL A 71 -13.40 -10.88 -3.77
C VAL A 71 -12.71 -9.55 -3.48
N CYS A 72 -13.15 -8.84 -2.45
CA CYS A 72 -12.54 -7.56 -2.12
C CYS A 72 -12.44 -7.28 -0.62
N ALA A 73 -11.56 -6.34 -0.30
CA ALA A 73 -11.40 -5.76 1.02
C ALA A 73 -11.05 -4.27 0.91
N ASN A 74 -11.56 -3.48 1.84
CA ASN A 74 -10.98 -2.19 2.20
C ASN A 74 -9.78 -2.41 3.13
N THR A 75 -8.77 -1.57 3.08
CA THR A 75 -7.67 -1.64 4.04
C THR A 75 -6.81 -0.40 3.90
N TYR A 76 -6.38 0.16 5.01
CA TYR A 76 -5.74 1.47 5.04
C TYR A 76 -4.39 1.38 5.74
N VAL A 77 -3.54 2.36 5.45
CA VAL A 77 -2.34 2.64 6.23
C VAL A 77 -2.65 3.85 7.09
N GLY A 78 -2.50 3.68 8.39
CA GLY A 78 -2.66 4.78 9.33
C GLY A 78 -1.90 4.48 10.60
N GLY A 79 -1.99 5.42 11.52
CA GLY A 79 -1.32 5.40 12.79
C GLY A 79 -2.28 5.55 13.96
N MET A 80 -1.73 5.57 15.16
CA MET A 80 -2.43 6.14 16.29
C MET A 80 -2.85 7.58 15.95
N HIS A 81 -4.09 7.94 16.24
CA HIS A 81 -4.58 9.32 16.13
C HIS A 81 -5.55 9.61 17.29
N LYS A 82 -5.13 10.44 18.24
CA LYS A 82 -5.84 10.78 19.48
C LYS A 82 -6.31 12.24 19.43
N GLY A 83 -7.59 12.45 19.73
CA GLY A 83 -8.28 13.73 19.59
C GLY A 83 -9.79 13.54 19.74
N SER A 84 -10.56 14.62 19.78
CA SER A 84 -12.01 14.53 20.01
C SER A 84 -12.82 14.13 18.77
N ASN A 85 -12.27 14.33 17.56
CA ASN A 85 -12.98 14.13 16.28
C ASN A 85 -12.22 13.20 15.31
N THR A 86 -11.34 12.35 15.82
CA THR A 86 -10.35 11.61 15.03
C THR A 86 -10.95 10.59 14.08
N GLY A 87 -12.23 10.24 14.18
CA GLY A 87 -12.90 9.37 13.22
C GLY A 87 -13.04 9.97 11.81
N TRP A 88 -13.04 11.30 11.70
CA TRP A 88 -13.39 11.96 10.43
C TRP A 88 -12.60 13.24 10.10
N ARG A 89 -11.93 13.87 11.07
CA ARG A 89 -11.06 15.04 10.82
C ARG A 89 -9.77 15.00 11.64
N VAL A 90 -8.88 15.93 11.32
CA VAL A 90 -7.60 16.18 12.01
C VAL A 90 -7.61 17.62 12.51
N ASP A 91 -7.56 17.81 13.83
CA ASP A 91 -7.60 19.10 14.49
C ASP A 91 -6.19 19.54 14.96
N PRO A 92 -5.90 20.86 15.03
CA PRO A 92 -4.78 21.33 15.83
C PRO A 92 -4.90 20.85 17.28
N GLY A 93 -3.80 20.39 17.85
CA GLY A 93 -3.73 19.80 19.18
C GLY A 93 -3.85 18.27 19.23
N ASP A 94 -4.33 17.64 18.15
CA ASP A 94 -4.39 16.18 18.05
C ASP A 94 -2.98 15.56 18.12
N ILE A 95 -2.92 14.32 18.59
CA ILE A 95 -1.69 13.54 18.74
C ILE A 95 -1.73 12.39 17.75
N PHE A 96 -0.64 12.15 17.02
CA PHE A 96 -0.54 11.03 16.10
C PHE A 96 0.85 10.40 16.06
N ASP A 97 0.91 9.16 15.59
CA ASP A 97 2.16 8.55 15.11
C ASP A 97 2.14 8.46 13.58
N SER A 98 3.31 8.28 12.98
CA SER A 98 3.38 7.88 11.59
C SER A 98 4.46 6.84 11.38
N VAL A 99 4.03 5.69 10.89
CA VAL A 99 4.87 4.55 10.63
C VAL A 99 5.01 4.36 9.12
N SER A 100 6.25 4.42 8.64
CA SER A 100 6.57 4.16 7.24
C SER A 100 6.37 2.68 6.91
N CYS A 101 5.68 2.37 5.81
CA CYS A 101 5.56 1.01 5.31
C CYS A 101 6.90 0.44 4.82
N THR A 102 7.93 1.28 4.61
CA THR A 102 9.28 0.76 4.30
C THR A 102 10.00 0.20 5.52
N ARG A 103 9.61 0.63 6.73
CA ARG A 103 10.08 0.08 8.03
C ARG A 103 9.18 -1.03 8.55
N GLU A 104 7.87 -0.93 8.33
CA GLU A 104 6.90 -1.96 8.69
C GLU A 104 6.11 -2.43 7.45
N PRO A 105 6.73 -3.20 6.56
CA PRO A 105 6.11 -3.57 5.27
C PRO A 105 4.89 -4.46 5.44
N LEU A 106 4.73 -5.17 6.55
CA LEU A 106 3.53 -5.97 6.84
C LEU A 106 2.25 -5.12 7.00
N ARG A 107 2.36 -3.78 7.12
CA ARG A 107 1.21 -2.86 7.14
C ARG A 107 0.66 -2.58 5.74
N LEU A 108 1.33 -3.06 4.69
CA LEU A 108 0.92 -2.76 3.32
C LEU A 108 -0.45 -3.38 3.03
N PRO A 109 -1.40 -2.59 2.49
CA PRO A 109 -2.76 -3.06 2.30
C PRO A 109 -2.90 -4.18 1.24
N MET A 110 -1.89 -4.38 0.41
CA MET A 110 -1.91 -5.38 -0.68
C MET A 110 -1.50 -6.79 -0.23
N LEU A 111 -1.07 -6.94 1.03
CA LEU A 111 -0.63 -8.20 1.62
C LEU A 111 -1.85 -8.99 2.10
N LYS A 112 -2.65 -9.44 1.13
CA LYS A 112 -3.92 -10.14 1.35
C LYS A 112 -3.82 -11.61 0.99
N LYS A 113 -4.52 -12.44 1.76
CA LYS A 113 -4.74 -13.85 1.46
C LYS A 113 -5.96 -13.95 0.54
N GLN A 114 -5.71 -14.26 -0.72
CA GLN A 114 -6.73 -14.15 -1.77
C GLN A 114 -7.40 -15.50 -2.02
N VAL A 115 -8.63 -15.50 -2.51
CA VAL A 115 -9.28 -16.74 -2.94
C VAL A 115 -8.70 -17.16 -4.29
N GLY A 116 -8.20 -18.38 -4.39
CA GLY A 116 -7.63 -18.93 -5.63
C GLY A 116 -8.61 -18.86 -6.81
N ASN A 117 -8.07 -18.64 -8.01
CA ASN A 117 -8.81 -18.53 -9.28
C ASN A 117 -9.91 -17.44 -9.29
N ARG A 118 -9.74 -16.38 -8.50
CA ARG A 118 -10.66 -15.24 -8.48
C ARG A 118 -9.90 -13.92 -8.46
N PRO A 119 -10.39 -12.89 -9.16
CA PRO A 119 -9.80 -11.58 -9.05
C PRO A 119 -9.99 -11.04 -7.62
N TYR A 120 -8.96 -10.37 -7.13
CA TYR A 120 -8.96 -9.71 -5.82
C TYR A 120 -8.76 -8.21 -5.97
N TRP A 121 -9.69 -7.42 -5.40
CA TRP A 121 -9.63 -5.97 -5.43
C TRP A 121 -9.48 -5.40 -4.03
N VAL A 122 -8.60 -4.41 -3.87
CA VAL A 122 -8.65 -3.51 -2.73
C VAL A 122 -9.52 -2.32 -3.10
N THR A 123 -10.81 -2.39 -2.75
CA THR A 123 -11.82 -1.41 -3.16
C THR A 123 -11.71 -0.07 -2.45
N GLU A 124 -10.92 0.00 -1.39
CA GLU A 124 -10.60 1.25 -0.72
C GLU A 124 -9.28 1.13 0.04
N THR A 125 -8.35 2.04 -0.23
CA THR A 125 -7.12 2.20 0.56
C THR A 125 -6.73 3.66 0.67
N LEU A 126 -5.94 3.99 1.70
CA LEU A 126 -5.43 5.33 1.91
C LEU A 126 -4.26 5.29 2.90
N TRP A 127 -3.26 6.16 2.72
CA TRP A 127 -2.39 6.57 3.82
C TRP A 127 -3.11 7.71 4.56
N VAL A 128 -3.88 7.35 5.58
CA VAL A 128 -4.93 8.16 6.21
C VAL A 128 -4.31 9.33 6.98
N ASN A 129 -4.84 10.54 6.79
CA ASN A 129 -4.35 11.71 7.53
C ASN A 129 -4.67 11.61 9.04
N PRO A 130 -3.83 12.17 9.92
CA PRO A 130 -2.48 12.66 9.66
C PRO A 130 -1.51 11.50 9.40
N HIS A 131 -0.64 11.67 8.41
CA HIS A 131 0.42 10.70 8.11
C HIS A 131 1.65 11.47 7.62
N GLU A 132 2.86 10.97 7.86
CA GLU A 132 4.08 11.61 7.39
C GLU A 132 4.61 11.05 6.05
N TYR A 133 4.14 9.88 5.64
CA TYR A 133 4.66 9.13 4.49
C TYR A 133 3.61 8.84 3.39
N GLN A 134 2.68 9.77 3.10
CA GLN A 134 1.71 9.63 2.00
C GLN A 134 2.38 9.39 0.64
N ASN A 135 3.62 9.88 0.46
CA ASN A 135 4.43 9.66 -0.74
C ASN A 135 4.81 8.20 -0.99
N GLU A 136 4.59 7.30 -0.03
CA GLU A 136 4.69 5.85 -0.22
C GLU A 136 3.57 5.28 -1.06
N ALA A 137 2.39 5.91 -1.01
CA ALA A 137 1.13 5.24 -1.24
C ALA A 137 1.03 4.60 -2.62
N ALA A 138 1.18 5.40 -3.69
CA ALA A 138 1.03 4.88 -5.05
C ALA A 138 2.16 3.92 -5.44
N LEU A 139 3.41 4.25 -5.12
CA LEU A 139 4.57 3.46 -5.58
C LEU A 139 4.67 2.12 -4.84
N LEU A 140 4.50 2.08 -3.51
CA LEU A 140 4.48 0.82 -2.77
C LEU A 140 3.28 -0.05 -3.16
N THR A 141 2.12 0.57 -3.41
CA THR A 141 0.94 -0.15 -3.92
C THR A 141 1.26 -0.82 -5.25
N ALA A 142 1.84 -0.11 -6.22
CA ALA A 142 2.17 -0.68 -7.53
C ALA A 142 3.22 -1.81 -7.45
N ILE A 143 4.24 -1.65 -6.58
CA ILE A 143 5.26 -2.68 -6.38
C ILE A 143 4.63 -3.93 -5.77
N TYR A 144 3.90 -3.79 -4.66
CA TYR A 144 3.40 -4.95 -3.93
C TYR A 144 2.12 -5.55 -4.50
N ASN A 145 1.35 -4.83 -5.32
CA ASN A 145 0.33 -5.47 -6.16
C ASN A 145 0.94 -6.47 -7.13
N GLY A 146 2.09 -6.15 -7.74
CA GLY A 146 2.80 -7.08 -8.60
C GLY A 146 3.31 -8.31 -7.83
N VAL A 147 3.75 -8.11 -6.58
CA VAL A 147 4.18 -9.21 -5.71
C VAL A 147 3.01 -10.06 -5.23
N SER A 148 1.90 -9.46 -4.83
CA SER A 148 0.78 -10.21 -4.25
C SER A 148 -0.26 -10.69 -5.25
N ASP A 149 -0.24 -10.19 -6.49
CA ASP A 149 -1.25 -10.42 -7.53
C ASP A 149 -2.63 -9.79 -7.24
N VAL A 150 -2.67 -8.69 -6.46
CA VAL A 150 -3.88 -7.87 -6.32
C VAL A 150 -4.16 -7.13 -7.64
N ASN A 151 -5.35 -7.34 -8.21
CA ASN A 151 -5.61 -6.91 -9.59
C ASN A 151 -6.06 -5.45 -9.74
N ALA A 152 -6.73 -4.89 -8.72
CA ALA A 152 -7.17 -3.50 -8.73
C ALA A 152 -7.14 -2.89 -7.33
N VAL A 153 -6.80 -1.60 -7.25
CA VAL A 153 -6.72 -0.83 -6.01
C VAL A 153 -7.34 0.54 -6.23
N PHE A 154 -8.19 0.97 -5.31
CA PHE A 154 -8.89 2.24 -5.36
C PHE A 154 -8.53 3.09 -4.13
N PHE A 155 -8.12 4.33 -4.36
CA PHE A 155 -7.75 5.24 -3.29
C PHE A 155 -8.96 6.00 -2.75
N ALA A 156 -9.10 6.02 -1.42
CA ALA A 156 -10.24 6.56 -0.71
C ALA A 156 -10.28 8.09 -0.75
N GLY A 157 -11.49 8.65 -0.81
CA GLY A 157 -11.73 10.07 -0.62
C GLY A 157 -11.06 11.00 -1.65
N PRO A 158 -11.16 10.77 -2.97
CA PRO A 158 -10.81 11.80 -3.93
C PRO A 158 -11.72 13.01 -3.68
N ARG A 159 -11.14 14.17 -3.40
CA ARG A 159 -11.88 15.42 -3.15
C ARG A 159 -11.92 16.34 -4.36
N ASP A 160 -11.14 16.01 -5.38
CA ASP A 160 -11.07 16.72 -6.65
C ASP A 160 -10.66 15.74 -7.76
N VAL A 161 -10.93 16.09 -9.02
CA VAL A 161 -10.46 15.36 -10.20
C VAL A 161 -8.97 15.63 -10.47
N THR A 162 -8.44 16.70 -9.86
CA THR A 162 -7.02 17.04 -9.83
C THR A 162 -6.53 17.08 -8.37
N TRP A 163 -5.66 18.04 -8.03
CA TRP A 163 -5.29 18.33 -6.66
C TRP A 163 -6.43 19.00 -5.91
N ALA A 164 -6.65 18.65 -4.65
CA ALA A 164 -7.70 19.21 -3.83
C ALA A 164 -7.54 20.73 -3.67
N GLY A 165 -8.48 21.49 -4.24
CA GLY A 165 -8.58 22.95 -4.04
C GLY A 165 -9.06 23.34 -2.64
N ASN A 166 -9.60 22.39 -1.86
CA ASN A 166 -9.91 22.55 -0.44
C ASN A 166 -9.71 21.23 0.29
N MET A 167 -9.11 21.30 1.48
CA MET A 167 -8.93 20.14 2.37
C MET A 167 -9.43 20.36 3.78
N TYR A 168 -10.03 21.51 4.04
CA TYR A 168 -10.36 21.97 5.38
C TYR A 168 -11.87 22.09 5.52
N TYR A 169 -12.36 21.81 6.72
CA TYR A 169 -13.77 22.01 7.05
C TYR A 169 -14.04 23.51 7.22
N ALA A 170 -14.84 24.09 6.33
CA ALA A 170 -15.11 25.53 6.34
C ALA A 170 -15.75 26.02 7.64
N PHE A 171 -16.56 25.16 8.28
CA PHE A 171 -17.29 25.46 9.51
C PHE A 171 -16.44 25.42 10.79
N THR A 172 -15.17 25.00 10.73
CA THR A 172 -14.28 25.03 11.90
C THR A 172 -13.58 26.39 12.01
N PRO A 173 -13.41 26.93 13.22
CA PRO A 173 -12.66 28.16 13.42
C PRO A 173 -11.21 28.00 12.96
N ASP A 174 -10.58 29.12 12.64
CA ASP A 174 -9.13 29.23 12.52
C ASP A 174 -8.68 30.17 13.63
N ASP A 175 -8.14 29.61 14.70
CA ASP A 175 -7.69 30.32 15.90
C ASP A 175 -6.19 30.69 15.85
N GLY A 176 -5.61 30.66 14.64
CA GLY A 176 -4.18 30.86 14.42
C GLY A 176 -3.36 29.57 14.33
N HIS A 177 -3.98 28.42 14.61
CA HIS A 177 -3.37 27.09 14.49
C HIS A 177 -3.83 26.31 13.25
N GLY A 178 -4.57 26.97 12.35
CA GLY A 178 -5.13 26.35 11.14
C GLY A 178 -6.49 25.69 11.40
N LYS A 179 -7.19 25.35 10.31
CA LYS A 179 -8.51 24.73 10.35
C LYS A 179 -8.43 23.21 10.49
N ALA A 180 -9.53 22.58 10.89
CA ALA A 180 -9.64 21.13 10.86
C ALA A 180 -9.48 20.60 9.43
N MET A 181 -8.56 19.66 9.24
CA MET A 181 -8.27 19.03 7.96
C MET A 181 -9.11 17.76 7.77
N MET A 182 -9.51 17.49 6.53
CA MET A 182 -10.19 16.25 6.14
C MET A 182 -9.27 15.04 6.34
N LYS A 183 -9.72 14.07 7.14
CA LYS A 183 -8.99 12.83 7.40
C LYS A 183 -8.87 11.96 6.15
N TRP A 184 -9.96 11.88 5.40
CA TRP A 184 -10.14 11.02 4.24
C TRP A 184 -9.97 11.84 2.95
N ASN A 185 -8.73 11.97 2.50
CA ASN A 185 -8.37 12.67 1.26
C ASN A 185 -7.14 12.03 0.61
N CYS A 186 -7.26 11.61 -0.65
CA CYS A 186 -6.13 11.17 -1.48
C CYS A 186 -5.74 12.18 -2.57
N SER A 187 -6.48 13.29 -2.72
CA SER A 187 -6.25 14.30 -3.76
C SER A 187 -5.16 15.30 -3.38
N GLU A 188 -4.01 14.83 -2.88
CA GLU A 188 -2.89 15.70 -2.46
C GLU A 188 -1.54 15.21 -3.01
N PRO A 189 -0.53 16.09 -3.17
CA PRO A 189 0.78 15.78 -3.79
C PRO A 189 1.49 14.52 -3.32
N GLY A 190 1.43 14.18 -2.03
CA GLY A 190 2.00 12.96 -1.48
C GLY A 190 1.38 11.70 -2.09
N HIS A 191 0.05 11.54 -2.03
CA HIS A 191 -0.64 10.40 -2.64
C HIS A 191 -0.59 10.45 -4.16
N MET A 192 -1.10 11.52 -4.77
CA MET A 192 -1.38 11.59 -6.22
C MET A 192 -0.13 11.83 -7.08
N GLY A 193 0.92 12.47 -6.55
CA GLY A 193 2.11 12.86 -7.32
C GLY A 193 2.94 11.69 -7.82
N SER A 194 2.69 10.50 -7.28
CA SER A 194 3.41 9.28 -7.67
C SER A 194 2.62 8.38 -8.62
N PHE A 195 1.45 8.79 -9.11
CA PHE A 195 0.60 7.88 -9.90
C PHE A 195 1.13 7.59 -11.30
N ALA A 196 1.81 8.50 -11.99
CA ALA A 196 2.16 8.29 -13.40
C ALA A 196 3.04 7.04 -13.62
N ALA A 197 4.15 6.92 -12.88
CA ALA A 197 5.01 5.75 -12.94
C ALA A 197 4.39 4.53 -12.22
N ALA A 198 3.73 4.73 -11.08
CA ALA A 198 3.09 3.64 -10.34
C ALA A 198 1.99 2.94 -11.16
N ALA A 199 1.15 3.71 -11.87
CA ALA A 199 0.11 3.20 -12.74
C ALA A 199 0.70 2.39 -13.90
N LEU A 200 1.82 2.81 -14.49
CA LEU A 200 2.52 2.04 -15.52
C LEU A 200 3.11 0.75 -14.97
N ILE A 201 3.75 0.80 -13.80
CA ILE A 201 4.31 -0.38 -13.13
C ILE A 201 3.21 -1.43 -12.87
N HIS A 202 2.07 -0.99 -12.33
CA HIS A 202 0.92 -1.85 -12.05
C HIS A 202 0.29 -2.38 -13.34
N ARG A 203 -0.15 -1.49 -14.23
CA ARG A 203 -0.92 -1.84 -15.43
C ARG A 203 -0.16 -2.75 -16.40
N LEU A 204 1.17 -2.60 -16.47
CA LEU A 204 2.01 -3.37 -17.39
C LEU A 204 2.71 -4.55 -16.71
N GLY A 205 2.44 -4.80 -15.42
CA GLY A 205 2.97 -5.93 -14.68
C GLY A 205 4.49 -5.89 -14.48
N TYR A 206 5.09 -4.71 -14.36
CA TYR A 206 6.55 -4.57 -14.25
C TYR A 206 7.13 -4.97 -12.89
N ALA A 207 6.28 -5.26 -11.91
CA ALA A 207 6.64 -5.85 -10.62
C ALA A 207 6.03 -7.26 -10.41
N ALA A 208 5.42 -7.85 -11.44
CA ALA A 208 4.65 -9.08 -11.31
C ALA A 208 5.52 -10.27 -10.89
N THR A 209 4.99 -11.08 -9.97
CA THR A 209 5.53 -12.41 -9.62
C THR A 209 4.59 -13.50 -10.19
N PRO A 210 5.11 -14.58 -10.79
CA PRO A 210 4.29 -15.47 -11.62
C PRO A 210 3.50 -16.53 -10.85
N ASP A 211 4.03 -17.03 -9.72
CA ASP A 211 3.48 -18.21 -9.03
C ASP A 211 3.17 -17.90 -7.57
N PRO A 212 2.04 -18.41 -7.02
CA PRO A 212 1.74 -18.28 -5.60
C PRO A 212 2.80 -18.98 -4.75
N VAL A 213 3.26 -18.29 -3.71
CA VAL A 213 4.24 -18.83 -2.74
C VAL A 213 3.55 -19.62 -1.62
N VAL A 214 2.25 -19.41 -1.42
CA VAL A 214 1.41 -20.19 -0.52
C VAL A 214 0.06 -20.45 -1.19
N VAL A 215 -0.38 -21.69 -1.16
CA VAL A 215 -1.77 -22.08 -1.42
C VAL A 215 -2.22 -22.91 -0.23
N GLU A 216 -3.16 -22.41 0.56
CA GLU A 216 -3.73 -23.16 1.67
C GLU A 216 -5.09 -23.73 1.28
N ARG A 217 -5.21 -25.06 1.24
CA ARG A 217 -6.53 -25.68 1.12
C ARG A 217 -7.24 -25.61 2.45
N ARG A 218 -8.46 -25.08 2.45
CA ARG A 218 -9.35 -25.07 3.63
C ARG A 218 -10.72 -25.59 3.28
N THR A 219 -11.25 -26.51 4.09
CA THR A 219 -12.65 -26.94 3.96
C THR A 219 -13.58 -26.02 4.75
N PHE A 220 -14.86 -26.00 4.38
CA PHE A 220 -15.87 -25.27 5.14
C PHE A 220 -15.93 -25.73 6.61
N ASP A 221 -15.83 -27.04 6.87
CA ASP A 221 -15.78 -27.61 8.22
C ASP A 221 -14.55 -27.17 9.02
N ASP A 222 -13.39 -27.01 8.39
CA ASP A 222 -12.20 -26.46 9.05
C ASP A 222 -12.45 -25.02 9.51
N MET A 223 -13.10 -24.22 8.67
CA MET A 223 -13.36 -22.81 8.94
C MET A 223 -14.43 -22.61 10.02
N VAL A 224 -15.60 -23.26 9.91
CA VAL A 224 -16.63 -23.17 10.97
C VAL A 224 -16.24 -23.90 12.25
N GLY A 225 -15.28 -24.81 12.17
CA GLY A 225 -14.63 -25.42 13.33
C GLY A 225 -13.56 -24.54 13.98
N MET A 226 -13.34 -23.32 13.48
CA MET A 226 -12.32 -22.37 13.96
C MET A 226 -10.90 -22.95 13.96
N LYS A 227 -10.59 -23.86 13.01
CA LYS A 227 -9.22 -24.35 12.87
C LYS A 227 -8.33 -23.17 12.45
N PRO A 228 -7.15 -22.99 13.08
CA PRO A 228 -6.24 -21.91 12.72
C PRO A 228 -5.81 -21.98 11.25
N SER A 229 -5.70 -20.82 10.62
CA SER A 229 -5.10 -20.68 9.30
C SER A 229 -3.58 -20.91 9.37
N MET A 230 -2.97 -21.50 8.35
CA MET A 230 -1.52 -21.70 8.31
C MET A 230 -0.74 -20.39 8.25
N ILE A 231 -1.37 -19.35 7.70
CA ILE A 231 -0.89 -17.98 7.60
C ILE A 231 -2.06 -17.01 7.76
N ALA A 232 -1.86 -15.92 8.49
CA ALA A 232 -2.88 -14.89 8.66
C ALA A 232 -2.33 -13.52 8.27
N GLU A 233 -3.19 -12.68 7.70
CA GLU A 233 -2.91 -11.26 7.45
C GLU A 233 -2.54 -10.57 8.78
N GLY A 234 -1.68 -9.55 8.72
CA GLY A 234 -1.24 -8.78 9.89
C GLY A 234 -1.17 -7.29 9.59
N GLY A 235 -1.10 -6.46 10.64
CA GLY A 235 -0.72 -5.04 10.51
C GLY A 235 -1.77 -4.11 9.91
N GLU A 236 -3.00 -4.58 9.67
CA GLU A 236 -4.07 -3.77 9.10
C GLU A 236 -4.56 -2.67 10.05
N TYR A 237 -4.89 -1.52 9.45
CA TYR A 237 -5.50 -0.37 10.13
C TYR A 237 -6.90 -0.08 9.56
N ASP A 238 -7.88 0.03 10.46
CA ASP A 238 -9.22 0.57 10.21
C ASP A 238 -9.59 1.51 11.37
N PRO A 239 -9.68 2.83 11.13
CA PRO A 239 -9.97 3.81 12.18
C PRO A 239 -11.42 3.78 12.69
N ASN A 240 -12.36 3.20 11.94
CA ASN A 240 -13.77 3.10 12.35
C ASN A 240 -14.01 1.89 13.26
N ARG A 241 -13.05 0.95 13.32
CA ARG A 241 -13.17 -0.29 14.09
C ARG A 241 -12.12 -0.42 15.19
N TYR A 242 -10.97 0.22 15.03
CA TYR A 242 -9.86 0.12 15.98
C TYR A 242 -9.46 1.49 16.54
N ALA A 243 -10.22 1.94 17.56
CA ALA A 243 -9.91 3.18 18.30
C ALA A 243 -8.51 3.16 18.97
N GLY A 244 -7.83 2.01 19.00
CA GLY A 244 -6.52 1.80 19.64
C GLY A 244 -5.34 1.51 18.71
N GLY A 245 -5.47 1.59 17.38
CA GLY A 245 -4.36 1.39 16.43
C GLY A 245 -4.47 0.11 15.58
N ALA A 246 -3.37 -0.27 14.90
CA ALA A 246 -3.34 -1.41 13.98
C ALA A 246 -3.54 -2.76 14.71
N MET A 247 -4.25 -3.71 14.08
CA MET A 247 -4.44 -5.05 14.63
C MET A 247 -3.17 -5.89 14.52
N LYS A 248 -2.84 -6.63 15.58
CA LYS A 248 -1.94 -7.78 15.48
C LYS A 248 -2.64 -8.87 14.67
N GLY A 249 -1.92 -9.52 13.75
CA GLY A 249 -2.46 -10.65 13.00
C GLY A 249 -2.79 -11.84 13.91
N ALA A 250 -3.52 -12.83 13.40
CA ALA A 250 -3.80 -14.04 14.18
C ALA A 250 -2.50 -14.80 14.49
N GLU A 251 -2.25 -15.09 15.77
CA GLU A 251 -1.09 -15.85 16.23
C GLU A 251 -1.25 -17.36 15.95
N GLY A 252 -0.13 -18.08 15.77
CA GLY A 252 -0.13 -19.56 15.71
C GLY A 252 -0.09 -20.20 14.32
N GLY A 253 0.08 -19.41 13.25
CA GLY A 253 0.34 -19.94 11.90
C GLY A 253 1.67 -20.69 11.80
N THR A 254 1.77 -21.63 10.85
CA THR A 254 3.01 -22.40 10.56
C THR A 254 3.89 -21.74 9.50
N VAL A 255 3.39 -20.70 8.84
CA VAL A 255 4.11 -19.91 7.84
C VAL A 255 4.23 -18.47 8.35
N PRO A 256 5.42 -17.84 8.29
CA PRO A 256 5.62 -16.47 8.74
C PRO A 256 4.82 -15.49 7.88
N GLN A 257 4.35 -14.38 8.48
CA GLN A 257 3.59 -13.35 7.77
C GLN A 257 4.42 -12.67 6.67
N GLU A 258 5.74 -12.64 6.83
CA GLU A 258 6.68 -12.15 5.83
C GLU A 258 6.57 -12.88 4.49
N ALA A 259 5.96 -14.06 4.42
CA ALA A 259 5.65 -14.74 3.18
C ALA A 259 4.81 -13.88 2.22
N PHE A 260 3.92 -12.99 2.71
CA PHE A 260 3.15 -12.07 1.87
C PHE A 260 4.03 -11.09 1.08
N LEU A 261 5.24 -10.79 1.57
CA LEU A 261 6.20 -9.95 0.87
C LEU A 261 6.96 -10.71 -0.23
N THR A 262 6.79 -12.04 -0.29
CA THR A 262 7.56 -12.90 -1.20
C THR A 262 6.80 -13.30 -2.46
N GLY A 263 5.46 -13.23 -2.46
CA GLY A 263 4.62 -13.57 -3.60
C GLY A 263 3.14 -13.72 -3.21
N PRO A 264 2.27 -14.18 -4.13
CA PRO A 264 0.84 -14.35 -3.87
C PRO A 264 0.60 -15.44 -2.82
N VAL A 265 -0.32 -15.16 -1.89
CA VAL A 265 -0.76 -16.08 -0.84
C VAL A 265 -2.24 -16.34 -1.05
N LEU A 266 -2.60 -17.60 -1.28
CA LEU A 266 -3.95 -18.00 -1.66
C LEU A 266 -4.59 -18.90 -0.60
N VAL A 267 -5.90 -18.77 -0.43
CA VAL A 267 -6.78 -19.81 0.13
C VAL A 267 -7.55 -20.47 -1.01
N ASP A 268 -7.63 -21.79 -0.99
CA ASP A 268 -8.42 -22.56 -1.95
C ASP A 268 -9.47 -23.39 -1.21
N PHE A 269 -10.70 -23.32 -1.71
CA PHE A 269 -11.85 -24.02 -1.16
C PHE A 269 -12.23 -25.27 -1.97
N ASP A 270 -11.57 -25.52 -3.11
CA ASP A 270 -11.81 -26.71 -3.92
C ASP A 270 -11.34 -27.98 -3.15
N PRO A 271 -12.22 -28.97 -2.93
CA PRO A 271 -11.85 -30.24 -2.33
C PRO A 271 -10.70 -30.97 -3.02
N ALA A 272 -10.48 -30.78 -4.33
CA ALA A 272 -9.41 -31.38 -5.12
C ALA A 272 -8.06 -30.63 -5.01
N SER A 273 -8.05 -29.43 -4.42
CA SER A 273 -6.83 -28.64 -4.25
C SER A 273 -5.86 -29.27 -3.23
N GLN A 274 -4.64 -28.75 -3.15
CA GLN A 274 -3.62 -29.18 -2.19
C GLN A 274 -2.94 -27.99 -1.54
N THR A 275 -2.68 -28.10 -0.24
CA THR A 275 -1.87 -27.12 0.48
C THR A 275 -0.41 -27.18 -0.01
N LYS A 276 0.13 -26.03 -0.41
CA LYS A 276 1.50 -25.85 -0.91
C LYS A 276 2.13 -24.61 -0.27
N VAL A 277 3.41 -24.71 0.07
CA VAL A 277 4.19 -23.58 0.60
C VAL A 277 5.57 -23.65 -0.03
N ALA A 278 5.93 -22.61 -0.77
CA ALA A 278 7.24 -22.45 -1.38
C ALA A 278 8.33 -22.30 -0.31
N PRO A 279 9.56 -22.77 -0.56
CA PRO A 279 10.68 -22.61 0.37
C PRO A 279 10.93 -21.14 0.77
N VAL A 280 10.78 -20.21 -0.18
CA VAL A 280 10.94 -18.77 0.07
C VAL A 280 9.96 -18.22 1.11
N ALA A 281 8.70 -18.67 1.08
CA ALA A 281 7.69 -18.29 2.07
C ALA A 281 8.03 -18.83 3.47
N ARG A 282 8.53 -20.06 3.57
CA ARG A 282 8.95 -20.65 4.88
C ARG A 282 10.14 -19.93 5.49
N ALA A 283 11.02 -19.39 4.66
CA ALA A 283 12.26 -18.74 5.07
C ALA A 283 12.11 -17.22 5.29
N ALA A 284 10.96 -16.63 4.97
CA ALA A 284 10.76 -15.19 5.07
C ALA A 284 10.84 -14.73 6.54
N ALA A 285 11.59 -13.66 6.80
CA ALA A 285 11.81 -13.13 8.14
C ALA A 285 12.23 -11.66 8.09
N THR A 286 11.70 -10.83 8.99
CA THR A 286 11.97 -9.38 9.09
C THR A 286 13.35 -8.99 9.62
N ASN A 287 14.12 -9.92 10.19
CA ASN A 287 15.48 -9.64 10.69
C ASN A 287 16.55 -9.52 9.57
N ARG A 288 16.13 -9.67 8.32
CA ARG A 288 16.93 -9.54 7.11
C ARG A 288 16.06 -8.95 5.99
N PRO A 289 16.65 -8.50 4.88
CA PRO A 289 15.85 -8.11 3.73
C PRO A 289 14.96 -9.28 3.26
N VAL A 290 13.67 -9.01 3.08
CA VAL A 290 12.71 -9.96 2.53
C VAL A 290 12.61 -9.72 1.04
N VAL A 291 12.87 -10.77 0.26
CA VAL A 291 12.98 -10.71 -1.20
C VAL A 291 11.86 -11.53 -1.83
N SER A 292 11.20 -10.94 -2.82
CA SER A 292 10.23 -11.63 -3.69
C SER A 292 10.79 -12.90 -4.33
N ALA A 293 9.92 -13.87 -4.63
CA ALA A 293 10.29 -15.19 -5.13
C ALA A 293 11.07 -15.13 -6.46
N ASN A 294 10.83 -14.11 -7.28
CA ASN A 294 11.55 -13.88 -8.54
C ASN A 294 12.78 -12.96 -8.38
N GLY A 295 13.07 -12.47 -7.17
CA GLY A 295 14.27 -11.69 -6.85
C GLY A 295 14.22 -10.21 -7.22
N ILE A 296 13.11 -9.68 -7.76
CA ILE A 296 13.09 -8.31 -8.31
C ILE A 296 12.61 -7.25 -7.32
N VAL A 297 11.91 -7.65 -6.25
CA VAL A 297 11.49 -6.75 -5.15
C VAL A 297 12.19 -7.17 -3.87
N ALA A 298 12.71 -6.20 -3.13
CA ALA A 298 13.27 -6.41 -1.80
C ALA A 298 12.81 -5.31 -0.82
N ALA A 299 12.32 -5.71 0.35
CA ALA A 299 12.14 -4.85 1.51
C ALA A 299 13.26 -5.07 2.53
N ASP A 300 13.91 -4.00 2.95
CA ASP A 300 14.91 -3.96 4.02
C ASP A 300 14.36 -3.07 5.16
N PRO A 301 13.55 -3.64 6.08
CA PRO A 301 12.93 -2.91 7.19
C PRO A 301 13.94 -2.16 8.06
N ALA A 302 15.12 -2.76 8.28
CA ALA A 302 16.19 -2.19 9.09
C ALA A 302 16.74 -0.88 8.49
N LYS A 303 16.79 -0.78 7.16
CA LYS A 303 17.15 0.46 6.46
C LYS A 303 15.95 1.36 6.17
N GLY A 304 14.73 0.83 6.31
CA GLY A 304 13.52 1.48 5.82
C GLY A 304 13.61 1.71 4.30
N LEU A 305 13.88 0.65 3.53
CA LEU A 305 14.08 0.73 2.09
C LEU A 305 13.32 -0.38 1.37
N VAL A 306 12.56 -0.03 0.34
CA VAL A 306 12.03 -0.97 -0.65
C VAL A 306 12.64 -0.67 -2.01
N THR A 307 13.03 -1.72 -2.73
CA THR A 307 13.56 -1.62 -4.09
C THR A 307 12.77 -2.49 -5.07
N LEU A 308 12.68 -2.02 -6.31
CA LEU A 308 12.22 -2.76 -7.48
C LEU A 308 13.37 -2.78 -8.50
N ASP A 309 13.77 -3.96 -8.95
CA ASP A 309 14.84 -4.20 -9.92
C ASP A 309 14.36 -5.07 -11.09
N SER A 310 13.36 -4.59 -11.82
CA SER A 310 12.90 -5.27 -13.03
C SER A 310 13.55 -4.68 -14.29
N PRO A 311 13.61 -5.43 -15.41
CA PRO A 311 14.21 -4.92 -16.64
C PRO A 311 13.53 -3.66 -17.18
N ARG A 312 12.23 -3.48 -16.92
CA ARG A 312 11.40 -2.40 -17.49
C ARG A 312 11.03 -1.31 -16.48
N ALA A 313 11.25 -1.55 -15.19
CA ALA A 313 11.07 -0.57 -14.14
C ALA A 313 12.05 -0.80 -12.99
N GLN A 314 12.69 0.28 -12.53
CA GLN A 314 13.60 0.25 -11.38
C GLN A 314 13.23 1.36 -10.42
N ALA A 315 13.15 1.05 -9.13
CA ALA A 315 12.76 2.03 -8.13
C ALA A 315 13.44 1.80 -6.79
N ALA A 316 13.57 2.88 -6.02
CA ALA A 316 13.95 2.89 -4.62
C ALA A 316 13.00 3.82 -3.86
N ILE A 317 12.41 3.35 -2.77
CA ILE A 317 11.56 4.16 -1.91
C ILE A 317 11.84 3.89 -0.44
N GLY A 318 11.92 4.96 0.35
CA GLY A 318 12.24 4.86 1.77
C GLY A 318 13.18 5.96 2.24
N PHE A 319 13.98 5.65 3.25
CA PHE A 319 14.94 6.57 3.87
C PHE A 319 16.24 6.67 3.05
N LEU A 320 16.16 7.26 1.86
CA LEU A 320 17.23 7.21 0.84
C LEU A 320 18.57 7.79 1.32
N LYS A 321 18.56 8.87 2.12
CA LYS A 321 19.79 9.42 2.72
C LYS A 321 20.51 8.38 3.58
N SER A 322 19.78 7.69 4.44
CA SER A 322 20.34 6.68 5.36
C SER A 322 20.71 5.39 4.62
N ALA A 323 19.98 5.05 3.56
CA ALA A 323 20.30 3.92 2.70
C ALA A 323 21.59 4.12 1.88
N GLY A 324 21.98 5.37 1.62
CA GLY A 324 23.19 5.70 0.87
C GLY A 324 23.03 5.43 -0.63
N THR A 325 24.00 4.73 -1.22
CA THR A 325 23.97 4.40 -2.65
C THR A 325 23.11 3.16 -2.90
N VAL A 326 21.99 3.33 -3.60
CA VAL A 326 21.13 2.22 -4.03
C VAL A 326 21.54 1.79 -5.44
N LYS A 327 22.11 0.59 -5.57
CA LYS A 327 22.50 0.00 -6.86
C LYS A 327 21.45 -1.01 -7.31
N LEU A 328 20.95 -0.85 -8.51
CA LEU A 328 20.03 -1.75 -9.21
C LEU A 328 20.70 -2.20 -10.53
N SER A 329 20.11 -3.16 -11.24
CA SER A 329 20.75 -3.81 -12.40
C SER A 329 20.98 -2.88 -13.61
N SER A 330 20.28 -1.75 -13.69
CA SER A 330 20.39 -0.77 -14.77
C SER A 330 20.64 0.65 -14.28
N CYS A 331 20.34 0.98 -13.03
CA CYS A 331 20.57 2.30 -12.48
C CYS A 331 21.20 2.29 -11.08
N THR A 332 21.78 3.42 -10.72
CA THR A 332 22.25 3.73 -9.37
C THR A 332 21.59 5.04 -8.94
N ILE A 333 21.02 5.04 -7.74
CA ILE A 333 20.32 6.18 -7.15
C ILE A 333 21.08 6.59 -5.88
N VAL A 334 21.38 7.88 -5.79
CA VAL A 334 21.87 8.53 -4.57
C VAL A 334 20.98 9.74 -4.31
N CYS A 335 20.43 9.88 -3.11
CA CYS A 335 19.54 10.98 -2.77
C CYS A 335 19.72 11.39 -1.31
N ASP A 336 19.69 12.69 -1.03
CA ASP A 336 19.84 13.24 0.32
C ASP A 336 18.51 13.34 1.09
N ALA A 337 17.41 12.90 0.46
CA ALA A 337 16.09 12.92 1.06
C ALA A 337 16.02 12.05 2.33
N GLY A 338 15.46 12.62 3.39
CA GLY A 338 15.14 11.87 4.61
C GLY A 338 14.14 10.74 4.33
N HIS A 339 13.18 10.98 3.44
CA HIS A 339 12.28 9.95 2.90
C HIS A 339 11.76 10.36 1.51
N ALA A 340 11.94 9.51 0.49
CA ALA A 340 11.41 9.75 -0.87
C ALA A 340 11.29 8.45 -1.67
N GLY A 341 10.51 8.48 -2.74
CA GLY A 341 10.53 7.46 -3.79
C GLY A 341 11.13 8.00 -5.09
N ILE A 342 11.90 7.17 -5.78
CA ILE A 342 12.43 7.46 -7.13
C ILE A 342 12.16 6.23 -7.98
N ALA A 343 11.44 6.39 -9.08
CA ALA A 343 11.13 5.32 -10.02
C ALA A 343 11.55 5.71 -11.44
N LEU A 344 12.13 4.75 -12.16
CA LEU A 344 12.42 4.83 -13.59
C LEU A 344 11.55 3.78 -14.28
N VAL A 345 10.69 4.21 -15.20
CA VAL A 345 9.79 3.31 -15.94
C VAL A 345 9.84 3.58 -17.43
N THR A 346 9.88 2.50 -18.21
CA THR A 346 9.97 2.57 -19.67
C THR A 346 8.60 2.92 -20.26
N LEU A 347 8.56 3.80 -21.25
CA LEU A 347 7.34 4.23 -21.94
C LEU A 347 7.11 3.51 -23.27
N ASP A 348 8.07 2.69 -23.70
CA ASP A 348 8.07 1.96 -24.97
C ASP A 348 8.11 0.43 -24.79
N GLY A 349 8.08 -0.05 -23.53
CA GLY A 349 8.09 -1.48 -23.20
C GLY A 349 9.43 -2.19 -23.36
N LYS A 350 10.49 -1.49 -23.77
CA LYS A 350 11.84 -2.06 -23.88
C LYS A 350 12.52 -2.10 -22.51
N PRO A 351 13.52 -2.96 -22.27
CA PRO A 351 14.34 -2.87 -21.06
C PRO A 351 15.00 -1.48 -20.92
N LEU A 352 15.16 -0.99 -19.68
CA LEU A 352 15.71 0.33 -19.36
C LEU A 352 17.04 0.63 -20.07
N LYS A 353 17.90 -0.39 -20.25
CA LYS A 353 19.20 -0.25 -20.92
C LYS A 353 19.09 0.14 -22.40
N THR A 354 17.96 -0.16 -23.03
CA THR A 354 17.71 -0.01 -24.48
C THR A 354 16.45 0.79 -24.79
N ALA A 355 15.78 1.34 -23.78
CA ALA A 355 14.56 2.11 -23.96
C ALA A 355 14.86 3.47 -24.62
N ASP A 356 13.99 3.86 -25.54
CA ASP A 356 14.03 5.15 -26.22
C ASP A 356 13.40 6.26 -25.38
N ARG A 357 12.49 5.89 -24.46
CA ARG A 357 11.79 6.81 -23.56
C ARG A 357 11.62 6.21 -22.17
N ILE A 358 12.08 6.94 -21.15
CA ILE A 358 11.97 6.56 -19.74
C ILE A 358 11.40 7.73 -18.96
N LEU A 359 10.33 7.49 -18.21
CA LEU A 359 9.85 8.43 -17.20
C LEU A 359 10.62 8.18 -15.90
N VAL A 360 11.33 9.19 -15.43
CA VAL A 360 11.82 9.27 -14.06
C VAL A 360 10.77 10.01 -13.25
N GLN A 361 10.25 9.37 -12.21
CA GLN A 361 9.31 9.98 -11.28
C GLN A 361 9.93 10.08 -9.89
N ILE A 362 9.72 11.23 -9.27
CA ILE A 362 10.24 11.58 -7.95
C ILE A 362 9.02 11.79 -7.04
N ALA A 363 9.01 11.06 -5.93
CA ALA A 363 7.94 11.01 -4.93
C ALA A 363 8.43 11.62 -3.60
N PRO A 364 8.59 12.94 -3.53
CA PRO A 364 8.96 13.66 -2.31
C PRO A 364 7.82 13.65 -1.28
N ARG A 365 8.13 13.91 0.00
CA ARG A 365 7.09 14.22 0.99
C ARG A 365 6.41 15.54 0.65
N ALA A 366 5.14 15.66 1.02
CA ALA A 366 4.37 16.88 0.84
C ALA A 366 3.54 17.20 2.10
N ARG A 367 3.41 18.50 2.40
CA ARG A 367 2.63 19.01 3.53
C ARG A 367 1.93 20.32 3.18
N PRO A 368 0.80 20.65 3.82
CA PRO A 368 0.26 22.00 3.76
C PRO A 368 1.29 23.07 4.17
N THR A 369 1.22 24.25 3.57
CA THR A 369 2.07 25.39 3.97
C THR A 369 1.84 25.71 5.43
N GLY A 370 2.91 25.69 6.24
CA GLY A 370 2.84 25.99 7.67
C GLY A 370 2.41 24.82 8.55
N TRP A 371 2.27 23.61 8.01
CA TRP A 371 2.13 22.38 8.80
C TRP A 371 3.25 22.32 9.84
N LYS A 372 2.87 22.14 11.11
CA LYS A 372 3.82 22.08 12.23
C LYS A 372 3.40 21.01 13.21
N ILE A 373 4.37 20.17 13.57
CA ILE A 373 4.24 19.13 14.59
C ILE A 373 5.40 19.24 15.59
N GLU A 374 5.18 18.79 16.82
CA GLU A 374 6.19 18.76 17.89
C GLU A 374 6.18 17.39 18.58
N PRO A 375 7.35 16.83 18.96
CA PRO A 375 7.40 15.52 19.59
C PRO A 375 6.75 15.57 20.98
N ILE A 376 6.13 14.46 21.40
CA ILE A 376 5.54 14.33 22.75
C ILE A 376 6.38 13.37 23.60
N GLY A 377 6.92 13.89 24.72
CA GLY A 377 7.68 13.13 25.71
C GLY A 377 9.11 12.74 25.29
N ASP A 378 9.80 11.97 26.14
CA ASP A 378 11.14 11.42 25.89
C ASP A 378 11.14 10.19 24.96
N ALA A 379 10.03 9.92 24.27
CA ALA A 379 9.76 8.71 23.48
C ALA A 379 10.55 8.62 22.16
N ALA A 380 11.77 9.15 22.13
CA ALA A 380 12.77 8.90 21.09
C ALA A 380 13.27 7.43 21.05
N ALA A 381 12.72 6.52 21.87
CA ALA A 381 13.19 5.14 21.95
C ALA A 381 12.08 4.14 22.33
N GLY A 382 11.36 3.62 21.34
CA GLY A 382 10.62 2.37 21.52
C GLY A 382 9.58 2.05 20.46
N ALA A 383 9.90 1.09 19.59
CA ALA A 383 9.06 0.16 18.79
C ALA A 383 7.68 0.56 18.21
N GLY A 384 7.25 1.83 18.29
CA GLY A 384 5.91 2.27 17.89
C GLY A 384 5.90 3.75 17.52
N GLY A 385 6.77 4.15 16.60
CA GLY A 385 6.81 5.51 16.05
C GLY A 385 7.20 6.60 17.06
N GLU A 386 7.64 7.74 16.53
CA GLU A 386 7.69 8.98 17.30
C GLU A 386 6.23 9.50 17.41
N GLU A 387 5.74 9.78 18.63
CA GLU A 387 4.44 10.43 18.83
C GLU A 387 4.59 11.96 18.66
N TRP A 388 3.67 12.55 17.91
CA TRP A 388 3.70 13.97 17.55
C TRP A 388 2.40 14.67 17.91
N LYS A 389 2.50 15.87 18.47
CA LYS A 389 1.38 16.81 18.59
C LYS A 389 1.30 17.67 17.35
N ILE A 390 0.11 17.81 16.77
CA ILE A 390 -0.16 18.77 15.70
C ILE A 390 -0.27 20.16 16.31
N VAL A 391 0.68 21.03 16.00
CA VAL A 391 0.70 22.42 16.47
C VAL A 391 0.01 23.35 15.49
N ASN A 392 0.09 23.03 14.20
CA ASN A 392 -0.61 23.75 13.15
C ASN A 392 -0.94 22.82 11.96
N THR A 393 -2.20 22.81 11.50
CA THR A 393 -2.64 22.00 10.35
C THR A 393 -2.31 22.63 8.98
N GLY A 394 -1.71 23.82 9.00
CA GLY A 394 -1.28 24.57 7.83
C GLY A 394 -2.44 25.09 6.98
N ARG A 395 -2.10 25.49 5.75
CA ARG A 395 -3.04 25.94 4.72
C ARG A 395 -2.55 25.55 3.32
N LEU A 396 -3.45 25.62 2.35
CA LEU A 396 -3.07 25.54 0.93
C LEU A 396 -2.21 26.75 0.51
N PRO A 397 -1.32 26.61 -0.49
CA PRO A 397 -1.03 25.38 -1.25
C PRO A 397 -0.17 24.39 -0.46
N PHE A 398 -0.08 23.16 -0.97
CA PHE A 398 0.92 22.20 -0.48
C PHE A 398 2.33 22.64 -0.83
N ARG A 399 3.26 22.22 0.01
CA ARG A 399 4.69 22.33 -0.20
C ARG A 399 5.25 20.92 -0.33
N VAL A 400 6.01 20.75 -1.40
CA VAL A 400 6.72 19.52 -1.70
C VAL A 400 8.16 19.69 -1.23
N GLU A 401 8.71 18.68 -0.57
CA GLU A 401 10.10 18.68 -0.11
C GLU A 401 11.06 18.79 -1.31
N ARG A 402 12.01 19.73 -1.24
CA ARG A 402 13.05 19.85 -2.26
C ARG A 402 14.10 18.77 -2.03
N LEU A 403 14.45 18.04 -3.07
CA LEU A 403 15.40 16.93 -2.98
C LEU A 403 16.69 17.25 -3.75
N SER A 404 17.81 16.70 -3.30
CA SER A 404 19.03 16.62 -4.10
C SER A 404 19.38 15.16 -4.31
N GLY A 405 19.87 14.83 -5.49
CA GLY A 405 20.25 13.47 -5.79
C GLY A 405 20.85 13.33 -7.16
N LYS A 406 21.36 12.14 -7.43
CA LYS A 406 21.95 11.75 -8.70
C LYS A 406 21.41 10.40 -9.12
N ILE A 407 21.00 10.33 -10.38
CA ILE A 407 20.70 9.08 -11.06
C ILE A 407 21.81 8.81 -12.05
N THR A 408 22.33 7.59 -12.03
CA THR A 408 23.20 7.06 -13.09
C THR A 408 22.50 5.87 -13.72
N LEU A 409 22.26 5.91 -15.02
CA LEU A 409 21.56 4.88 -15.79
C LEU A 409 22.54 4.29 -16.82
N SER A 410 22.65 2.96 -16.85
CA SER A 410 23.32 2.23 -17.92
C SER A 410 22.45 2.27 -19.17
N SER A 411 22.68 3.23 -20.06
CA SER A 411 22.02 3.33 -21.35
C SER A 411 22.92 4.06 -22.34
N ALA A 412 23.12 3.45 -23.52
CA ALA A 412 23.80 4.09 -24.64
C ALA A 412 22.83 4.88 -25.54
N VAL A 413 21.52 4.70 -25.34
CA VAL A 413 20.48 5.25 -26.24
C VAL A 413 20.05 6.65 -25.82
N ILE A 414 19.86 6.88 -24.51
CA ILE A 414 19.37 8.17 -23.99
C ILE A 414 20.35 9.31 -24.33
N ALA A 415 19.82 10.41 -24.87
CA ALA A 415 20.60 11.61 -25.15
C ALA A 415 20.02 12.90 -24.58
N LYS A 416 18.76 12.92 -24.20
CA LYS A 416 18.06 14.11 -23.68
C LYS A 416 17.38 13.80 -22.37
N ALA A 417 17.32 14.81 -21.50
CA ALA A 417 16.51 14.81 -20.30
C ALA A 417 15.74 16.12 -20.22
N GLU A 418 14.45 16.03 -19.92
CA GLU A 418 13.52 17.14 -19.88
C GLU A 418 12.71 17.07 -18.60
N LYS A 419 12.75 18.13 -17.81
CA LYS A 419 11.88 18.29 -16.65
C LYS A 419 10.45 18.46 -17.16
N LEU A 420 9.50 17.80 -16.51
CA LEU A 420 8.08 18.03 -16.76
C LEU A 420 7.43 18.75 -15.58
N ASN A 421 6.40 19.53 -15.85
CA ASN A 421 5.52 20.12 -14.84
C ASN A 421 4.59 19.05 -14.23
N GLU A 422 3.75 19.44 -13.27
CA GLU A 422 2.79 18.57 -12.59
C GLU A 422 1.76 17.91 -13.52
N ASN A 423 1.54 18.46 -14.72
CA ASN A 423 0.66 17.93 -15.76
C ASN A 423 1.39 17.02 -16.77
N GLY A 424 2.70 16.83 -16.61
CA GLY A 424 3.53 16.03 -17.51
C GLY A 424 3.97 16.76 -18.78
N GLU A 425 3.86 18.09 -18.82
CA GLU A 425 4.29 18.90 -19.96
C GLU A 425 5.75 19.35 -19.78
N PRO A 426 6.57 19.38 -20.85
CA PRO A 426 7.91 19.94 -20.84
C PRO A 426 8.03 21.31 -20.18
N SER A 427 8.95 21.44 -19.21
CA SER A 427 9.20 22.69 -18.50
C SER A 427 10.66 23.16 -18.54
N GLY A 428 11.55 22.41 -19.20
CA GLY A 428 12.94 22.81 -19.41
C GLY A 428 13.94 21.65 -19.42
N PRO A 429 15.13 21.85 -20.02
CA PRO A 429 16.14 20.79 -20.13
C PRO A 429 16.80 20.47 -18.78
N VAL A 430 17.15 19.20 -18.58
CA VAL A 430 17.98 18.73 -17.47
C VAL A 430 19.34 18.29 -18.03
N PRO A 431 20.47 18.82 -17.52
CA PRO A 431 21.79 18.42 -18.01
C PRO A 431 22.06 16.92 -17.83
N LEU A 432 22.52 16.27 -18.90
CA LEU A 432 23.00 14.89 -18.87
C LEU A 432 24.52 14.84 -19.03
N ARG A 433 25.15 13.95 -18.27
CA ARG A 433 26.58 13.62 -18.40
C ARG A 433 26.70 12.19 -18.91
N LYS A 434 27.30 12.02 -20.09
CA LYS A 434 27.54 10.70 -20.68
C LYS A 434 28.97 10.24 -20.40
N LYS A 435 29.13 8.98 -19.99
CA LYS A 435 30.45 8.35 -19.81
C LYS A 435 30.31 6.83 -19.92
N ASP A 436 31.14 6.18 -20.74
CA ASP A 436 31.30 4.72 -20.80
C ASP A 436 29.97 3.93 -20.89
N GLY A 437 29.06 4.34 -21.80
CA GLY A 437 27.76 3.67 -21.98
C GLY A 437 26.74 3.95 -20.85
N THR A 438 27.02 4.92 -19.99
CA THR A 438 26.12 5.41 -18.94
C THR A 438 25.73 6.86 -19.18
N VAL A 439 24.53 7.22 -18.74
CA VAL A 439 24.07 8.61 -18.62
C VAL A 439 23.83 8.90 -17.15
N SER A 440 24.16 10.11 -16.72
CA SER A 440 23.83 10.56 -15.37
C SER A 440 23.23 11.95 -15.37
N LEU A 441 22.29 12.18 -14.45
CA LEU A 441 21.68 13.48 -14.19
C LEU A 441 21.69 13.74 -12.69
N ASP A 442 21.83 15.02 -12.35
CA ASP A 442 21.48 15.52 -11.04
C ASP A 442 19.96 15.78 -11.04
N LEU A 443 19.26 15.31 -10.00
CA LEU A 443 17.82 15.46 -9.90
C LEU A 443 17.47 16.95 -9.73
N PRO A 444 16.57 17.51 -10.55
CA PRO A 444 16.07 18.86 -10.31
C PRO A 444 15.28 18.86 -9.01
N GLY A 445 15.70 19.66 -8.03
CA GLY A 445 15.13 19.59 -6.68
C GLY A 445 13.70 20.09 -6.53
N ASP A 446 13.07 20.52 -7.62
CA ASP A 446 11.67 20.95 -7.70
C ASP A 446 10.89 20.19 -8.78
N ALA A 447 11.42 19.07 -9.28
CA ALA A 447 10.74 18.23 -10.27
C ALA A 447 10.00 17.06 -9.61
N LEU A 448 8.80 16.76 -10.12
CA LEU A 448 8.11 15.48 -9.89
C LEU A 448 8.44 14.48 -10.98
N TYR A 449 8.74 14.96 -12.19
CA TYR A 449 8.95 14.12 -13.37
C TYR A 449 10.12 14.64 -14.21
N VAL A 450 10.89 13.70 -14.75
CA VAL A 450 11.89 13.95 -15.80
C VAL A 450 11.70 12.90 -16.90
N LEU A 451 11.52 13.34 -18.14
CA LEU A 451 11.50 12.47 -19.30
C LEU A 451 12.92 12.32 -19.84
N LEU A 452 13.42 11.08 -19.88
CA LEU A 452 14.63 10.74 -20.61
C LEU A 452 14.24 10.23 -21.99
N SER A 453 14.91 10.74 -23.03
CA SER A 453 14.65 10.33 -24.41
C SER A 453 15.92 10.24 -25.25
N LYS A 454 15.82 9.52 -26.37
CA LYS A 454 16.87 9.39 -27.38
C LYS A 454 17.29 10.71 -28.02
#